data_AF-A0A7R9DS67-F1
#
_entry.id   AF-A0A7R9DS67-F1
#
_cell.length_a   1.000
_cell.length_b   1.000
_cell.length_c   1.000
_cell.angle_alpha   90.00
_cell.angle_beta   90.00
_cell.angle_gamma   90.00
#
_symmetry.space_group_name_H-M   'P 1'
#
loop_
_entity.id
_entity.type
_entity.pdbx_description
1 polymer ?
#
loop_
_entity_poly.entity_id
_entity_poly.type
_entity_poly.pdbx_seq_one_letter_code
_entity_poly.pdbx_strand_id
1 'polypeptide(L)'
;MQTKKSALTVLKNVHEDSELRIKAYLAAVQCPCGSLANALKDLLEAEQINQVGSFIVSHLRNLRATSNPEKQQAKEQLKEVRTTKRFPEDFRKFSHNIEFSYLLDGINVGTTTESNVIFSQKSFLPRSASLNLTTEVFGHSFNLLELGIRTENLERALEKYFGPRGYFNVHEPKEVYETARGKLLSLTDKVKERFQQSTRSKRSAKRSDIELIADKVSFKPPLAS
;
A
#
# COMPACT_ATOMS: atom_id res chain seq x y z
N MET A 1 3.83 -28.70 -4.34
CA MET A 1 4.40 -28.90 -5.70
C MET A 1 3.54 -28.30 -6.82
N GLN A 2 2.20 -28.43 -6.81
CA GLN A 2 1.33 -27.98 -7.90
C GLN A 2 1.18 -26.45 -8.03
N THR A 3 1.21 -25.72 -6.91
CA THR A 3 1.14 -24.25 -6.86
C THR A 3 2.35 -23.59 -7.53
N LYS A 4 3.56 -24.10 -7.25
CA LYS A 4 4.81 -23.61 -7.85
C LYS A 4 4.86 -23.74 -9.37
N LYS A 5 4.41 -24.90 -9.90
CA LYS A 5 4.36 -25.12 -11.35
C LYS A 5 3.41 -24.12 -12.01
N SER A 6 2.24 -23.91 -11.41
CA SER A 6 1.25 -22.94 -11.89
C SER A 6 1.79 -21.50 -11.86
N ALA A 7 2.46 -21.11 -10.77
CA ALA A 7 3.10 -19.81 -10.66
C ALA A 7 4.18 -19.59 -11.72
N LEU A 8 5.03 -20.60 -11.98
CA LEU A 8 6.03 -20.53 -13.05
C LEU A 8 5.39 -20.42 -14.45
N THR A 9 4.29 -21.11 -14.70
CA THR A 9 3.55 -20.99 -15.97
C THR A 9 3.06 -19.57 -16.20
N VAL A 10 2.43 -18.96 -15.18
CA VAL A 10 1.95 -17.57 -15.24
C VAL A 10 3.11 -16.59 -15.41
N LEU A 11 4.17 -16.75 -14.62
CA LEU A 11 5.37 -15.91 -14.70
C LEU A 11 6.00 -15.94 -16.11
N LYS A 12 6.05 -17.10 -16.77
CA LYS A 12 6.62 -17.25 -18.12
C LYS A 12 5.72 -16.73 -19.24
N ASN A 13 4.41 -16.54 -19.00
CA ASN A 13 3.49 -16.07 -20.03
C ASN A 13 3.60 -14.56 -20.23
N VAL A 14 4.29 -14.12 -21.29
CA VAL A 14 4.51 -12.70 -21.60
C VAL A 14 3.23 -11.94 -21.98
N HIS A 15 2.14 -12.64 -22.28
CA HIS A 15 0.84 -12.01 -22.58
C HIS A 15 0.07 -11.62 -21.32
N GLU A 16 0.45 -12.16 -20.15
CA GLU A 16 -0.15 -11.78 -18.88
C GLU A 16 0.28 -10.38 -18.42
N ASP A 17 -0.56 -9.78 -17.59
CA ASP A 17 -0.22 -8.51 -16.96
C ASP A 17 1.00 -8.67 -16.04
N SER A 18 1.90 -7.67 -16.06
CA SER A 18 3.11 -7.66 -15.23
C SER A 18 2.76 -7.78 -13.76
N GLU A 19 1.64 -7.22 -13.31
CA GLU A 19 1.15 -7.38 -11.93
C GLU A 19 1.01 -8.86 -11.56
N LEU A 20 0.35 -9.64 -12.43
CA LEU A 20 0.10 -11.05 -12.21
C LEU A 20 1.39 -11.87 -12.32
N ARG A 21 2.24 -11.59 -13.32
CA ARG A 21 3.54 -12.25 -13.49
C ARG A 21 4.45 -12.03 -12.28
N ILE A 22 4.53 -10.80 -11.77
CA ILE A 22 5.35 -10.47 -10.60
C ILE A 22 4.79 -11.11 -9.32
N LYS A 23 3.46 -11.11 -9.12
CA LYS A 23 2.85 -11.85 -8.00
C LYS A 23 3.11 -13.35 -8.07
N ALA A 24 3.09 -13.93 -9.27
CA ALA A 24 3.46 -15.32 -9.48
C ALA A 24 4.93 -15.58 -9.16
N TYR A 25 5.83 -14.65 -9.50
CA TYR A 25 7.23 -14.69 -9.05
C TYR A 25 7.35 -14.69 -7.52
N LEU A 26 6.69 -13.76 -6.84
CA LEU A 26 6.70 -13.66 -5.37
C LEU A 26 6.19 -14.96 -4.71
N ALA A 27 5.13 -15.55 -5.26
CA ALA A 27 4.63 -16.85 -4.79
C ALA A 27 5.64 -17.99 -5.04
N ALA A 28 6.37 -17.98 -6.15
CA ALA A 28 7.35 -19.01 -6.46
C ALA A 28 8.59 -18.96 -5.56
N VAL A 29 9.05 -17.75 -5.17
CA VAL A 29 10.26 -17.58 -4.34
C VAL A 29 10.04 -17.90 -2.85
N GLN A 30 8.79 -17.99 -2.38
CA GLN A 30 8.47 -18.47 -1.03
C GLN A 30 8.98 -19.91 -0.77
N CYS A 31 9.10 -20.73 -1.82
CA CYS A 31 9.65 -22.08 -1.72
C CYS A 31 10.80 -22.24 -2.75
N PRO A 32 12.00 -21.72 -2.42
CA PRO A 32 13.12 -21.65 -3.34
C PRO A 32 13.75 -23.03 -3.58
N CYS A 33 14.26 -23.28 -4.79
CA CYS A 33 15.06 -24.48 -5.10
C CYS A 33 15.89 -24.26 -6.38
N GLY A 34 16.89 -25.11 -6.61
CA GLY A 34 17.77 -25.02 -7.79
C GLY A 34 17.05 -24.98 -9.14
N SER A 35 15.98 -25.77 -9.32
CA SER A 35 15.19 -25.72 -10.56
C SER A 35 14.46 -24.40 -10.79
N LEU A 36 14.05 -23.70 -9.71
CA LEU A 36 13.53 -22.34 -9.81
C LEU A 36 14.65 -21.36 -10.19
N ALA A 37 15.83 -21.48 -9.58
CA ALA A 37 16.96 -20.63 -9.89
C ALA A 37 17.32 -20.69 -11.39
N ASN A 38 17.42 -21.89 -11.96
CA ASN A 38 17.68 -22.08 -13.39
C ASN A 38 16.56 -21.47 -14.25
N ALA A 39 15.29 -21.74 -13.90
CA ALA A 39 14.15 -21.17 -14.63
C ALA A 39 14.12 -19.63 -14.59
N LEU A 40 14.56 -19.00 -13.50
CA LEU A 40 14.66 -17.55 -13.40
C LEU A 40 15.82 -16.98 -14.22
N LYS A 41 16.96 -17.68 -14.31
CA LYS A 41 18.07 -17.27 -15.19
C LYS A 41 17.61 -17.24 -16.65
N ASP A 42 17.03 -18.34 -17.12
CA ASP A 42 16.54 -18.45 -18.50
C ASP A 42 15.46 -17.40 -18.79
N LEU A 43 14.55 -17.17 -17.83
CA LEU A 43 13.51 -16.15 -17.95
C LEU A 43 14.10 -14.75 -18.07
N LEU A 44 15.06 -14.37 -17.23
CA LEU A 44 15.63 -13.02 -17.22
C LEU A 44 16.39 -12.69 -18.51
N GLU A 45 17.10 -13.65 -19.09
CA GLU A 45 17.77 -13.46 -20.38
C GLU A 45 16.75 -13.26 -21.52
N ALA A 46 15.61 -13.95 -21.48
CA ALA A 46 14.56 -13.85 -22.49
C ALA A 46 13.54 -12.73 -22.25
N GLU A 47 13.49 -12.15 -21.05
CA GLU A 47 12.43 -11.24 -20.60
C GLU A 47 12.44 -9.92 -21.39
N GLN A 48 11.34 -9.60 -22.05
CA GLN A 48 11.21 -8.36 -22.83
C GLN A 48 10.49 -7.25 -22.08
N ILE A 49 9.74 -7.58 -21.03
CA ILE A 49 8.95 -6.60 -20.27
C ILE A 49 9.79 -6.06 -19.12
N ASN A 50 10.20 -4.80 -19.25
CA ASN A 50 11.01 -4.11 -18.24
C ASN A 50 10.40 -4.20 -16.84
N GLN A 51 9.07 -4.12 -16.70
CA GLN A 51 8.42 -4.21 -15.39
C GLN A 51 8.76 -5.49 -14.64
N VAL A 52 8.66 -6.64 -15.30
CA VAL A 52 8.95 -7.94 -14.69
C VAL A 52 10.45 -8.06 -14.39
N GLY A 53 11.30 -7.73 -15.36
CA GLY A 53 12.75 -7.83 -15.19
C GLY A 53 13.31 -6.90 -14.11
N SER A 54 12.91 -5.62 -14.09
CA SER A 54 13.31 -4.65 -13.07
C SER A 54 12.90 -5.10 -11.66
N PHE A 55 11.70 -5.65 -11.51
CA PHE A 55 11.24 -6.15 -10.22
C PHE A 55 12.07 -7.34 -9.75
N ILE A 56 12.23 -8.36 -10.60
CA ILE A 56 12.97 -9.58 -10.24
C ILE A 56 14.42 -9.25 -9.90
N VAL A 57 15.08 -8.40 -10.70
CA VAL A 57 16.49 -8.02 -10.45
C VAL A 57 16.65 -7.24 -9.15
N SER A 58 15.77 -6.27 -8.87
CA SER A 58 15.82 -5.52 -7.61
C SER A 58 15.53 -6.40 -6.40
N HIS A 59 14.53 -7.29 -6.47
CA HIS A 59 14.24 -8.24 -5.40
C HIS A 59 15.41 -9.21 -5.16
N LEU A 60 16.00 -9.80 -6.21
CA LEU A 60 17.18 -10.66 -6.09
C LEU A 60 18.39 -9.90 -5.52
N ARG A 61 18.53 -8.60 -5.80
CA ARG A 61 19.58 -7.75 -5.21
C ARG A 61 19.38 -7.60 -3.70
N ASN A 62 18.18 -7.28 -3.28
CA ASN A 62 17.87 -7.10 -1.86
C ASN A 62 17.94 -8.45 -1.11
N LEU A 63 17.45 -9.53 -1.71
CA LEU A 63 17.56 -10.88 -1.16
C LEU A 63 19.02 -11.32 -0.94
N ARG A 64 19.95 -10.91 -1.81
CA ARG A 64 21.39 -11.17 -1.60
C ARG A 64 21.98 -10.36 -0.45
N ALA A 65 21.46 -9.16 -0.21
CA ALA A 65 21.89 -8.27 0.86
C ALA A 65 21.18 -8.52 2.20
N THR A 66 20.09 -9.30 2.22
CA THR A 66 19.26 -9.49 3.40
C THR A 66 20.04 -10.09 4.56
N SER A 67 19.76 -9.55 5.75
CA SER A 67 20.15 -10.12 7.04
C SER A 67 18.99 -10.87 7.70
N ASN A 68 17.79 -10.93 7.09
CA ASN A 68 16.64 -11.64 7.63
C ASN A 68 16.90 -13.17 7.67
N PRO A 69 16.88 -13.82 8.84
CA PRO A 69 17.06 -15.26 8.98
C PRO A 69 16.07 -16.13 8.20
N GLU A 70 14.80 -15.74 8.12
CA GLU A 70 13.77 -16.48 7.35
C GLU A 70 14.06 -16.52 5.85
N LYS A 71 14.79 -15.51 5.34
CA LYS A 71 15.14 -15.41 3.92
C LYS A 71 16.45 -16.09 3.56
N GLN A 72 17.19 -16.66 4.51
CA GLN A 72 18.51 -17.25 4.24
C GLN A 72 18.44 -18.44 3.27
N GLN A 73 17.40 -19.27 3.36
CA GLN A 73 17.21 -20.37 2.40
C GLN A 73 17.01 -19.84 0.96
N ALA A 74 16.19 -18.80 0.80
CA ALA A 74 15.96 -18.18 -0.50
C ALA A 74 17.21 -17.50 -1.03
N LYS A 75 17.95 -16.78 -0.17
CA LYS A 75 19.25 -16.21 -0.49
C LYS A 75 20.21 -17.28 -1.00
N GLU A 76 20.36 -18.40 -0.30
CA GLU A 76 21.30 -19.45 -0.69
C GLU A 76 20.97 -20.06 -2.05
N GLN A 77 19.68 -20.34 -2.31
CA GLN A 77 19.24 -20.94 -3.56
C GLN A 77 19.25 -19.97 -4.75
N LEU A 78 19.06 -18.67 -4.51
CA LEU A 78 18.86 -17.68 -5.56
C LEU A 78 20.02 -16.67 -5.72
N LYS A 79 21.03 -16.67 -4.84
CA LYS A 79 22.18 -15.72 -4.90
C LYS A 79 22.96 -15.77 -6.21
N GLU A 80 22.98 -16.93 -6.88
CA GLU A 80 23.67 -17.12 -8.16
C GLU A 80 22.80 -16.78 -9.38
N VAL A 81 21.53 -16.39 -9.17
CA VAL A 81 20.67 -15.92 -10.26
C VAL A 81 21.10 -14.50 -10.62
N ARG A 82 21.81 -14.39 -11.75
CA ARG A 82 22.28 -13.14 -12.35
C ARG A 82 21.86 -13.12 -13.81
N THR A 83 21.72 -11.93 -14.36
CA THR A 83 21.39 -11.72 -15.77
C THR A 83 22.41 -10.81 -16.43
N THR A 84 22.67 -11.04 -17.71
CA THR A 84 23.49 -10.16 -18.55
C THR A 84 22.69 -8.97 -19.06
N LYS A 85 21.36 -9.10 -19.13
CA LYS A 85 20.44 -8.06 -19.57
C LYS A 85 20.32 -6.95 -18.53
N ARG A 86 20.36 -5.71 -19.00
CA ARG A 86 20.14 -4.53 -18.14
C ARG A 86 18.67 -4.16 -18.13
N PHE A 87 18.09 -4.09 -16.93
CA PHE A 87 16.75 -3.58 -16.71
C PHE A 87 16.84 -2.18 -16.07
N PRO A 88 15.92 -1.26 -16.41
CA PRO A 88 15.93 0.08 -15.86
C PRO A 88 15.50 0.11 -14.37
N GLU A 89 16.07 1.01 -13.58
CA GLU A 89 15.84 1.07 -12.11
C GLU A 89 15.13 2.36 -11.64
N ASP A 90 14.50 3.13 -12.53
CA ASP A 90 13.75 4.33 -12.10
C ASP A 90 12.50 3.94 -11.29
N PHE A 91 12.56 4.16 -9.97
CA PHE A 91 11.52 3.82 -9.01
C PHE A 91 10.16 4.47 -9.32
N ARG A 92 10.13 5.56 -10.10
CA ARG A 92 8.90 6.28 -10.45
C ARG A 92 8.12 5.63 -11.59
N LYS A 93 8.76 4.73 -12.34
CA LYS A 93 8.22 4.17 -13.60
C LYS A 93 8.26 2.64 -13.64
N PHE A 94 9.27 2.05 -13.02
CA PHE A 94 9.51 0.62 -13.10
C PHE A 94 9.22 -0.05 -11.76
N SER A 95 8.70 -1.28 -11.87
CA SER A 95 8.43 -2.13 -10.73
C SER A 95 9.72 -2.46 -10.02
N HIS A 96 9.68 -2.42 -8.69
CA HIS A 96 10.86 -2.62 -7.86
C HIS A 96 10.47 -3.17 -6.49
N ASN A 97 11.43 -3.86 -5.90
CA ASN A 97 11.43 -4.23 -4.48
C ASN A 97 12.50 -3.42 -3.76
N ILE A 98 12.21 -3.05 -2.52
CA ILE A 98 13.16 -2.47 -1.56
C ILE A 98 13.04 -3.26 -0.28
N GLU A 99 14.18 -3.69 0.27
CA GLU A 99 14.22 -4.31 1.59
C GLU A 99 15.29 -3.63 2.43
N PHE A 100 14.94 -3.36 3.68
CA PHE A 100 15.88 -3.01 4.73
C PHE A 100 15.78 -4.07 5.82
N SER A 101 16.88 -4.75 6.14
CA SER A 101 16.93 -5.74 7.21
C SER A 101 18.16 -5.54 8.09
N TYR A 102 17.97 -5.72 9.40
CA TYR A 102 19.02 -5.66 10.40
C TYR A 102 18.83 -6.79 11.42
N LEU A 103 19.93 -7.43 11.82
CA LEU A 103 19.96 -8.51 12.80
C LEU A 103 21.08 -8.28 13.81
N LEU A 104 20.74 -8.38 15.10
CA LEU A 104 21.67 -8.37 16.22
C LEU A 104 21.93 -9.80 16.67
N ASP A 105 22.97 -10.42 16.09
CA ASP A 105 23.32 -11.83 16.33
C ASP A 105 23.52 -12.17 17.82
N GLY A 106 24.08 -11.24 18.61
CA GLY A 106 24.35 -11.46 20.03
C GLY A 106 23.11 -11.68 20.90
N ILE A 107 21.93 -11.24 20.46
CA ILE A 107 20.66 -11.40 21.18
C ILE A 107 19.54 -12.01 20.31
N ASN A 108 19.84 -12.40 19.07
CA ASN A 108 18.88 -12.92 18.07
C ASN A 108 17.65 -12.03 17.94
N VAL A 109 17.86 -10.71 17.82
CA VAL A 109 16.81 -9.73 17.59
C VAL A 109 17.03 -9.07 16.24
N GLY A 110 16.01 -9.10 15.38
CA GLY A 110 16.06 -8.55 14.04
C GLY A 110 14.83 -7.74 13.67
N THR A 111 14.97 -6.93 12.64
CA THR A 111 13.87 -6.21 12.01
C THR A 111 14.05 -6.21 10.51
N THR A 112 12.95 -6.36 9.78
CA THR A 112 12.91 -6.35 8.32
C THR A 112 11.72 -5.53 7.87
N THR A 113 11.99 -4.54 7.03
CA THR A 113 10.98 -3.77 6.31
C THR A 113 11.13 -4.06 4.83
N GLU A 114 10.07 -4.56 4.20
CA GLU A 114 10.04 -4.86 2.78
C GLU A 114 8.92 -4.09 2.08
N SER A 115 9.25 -3.46 0.95
CA SER A 115 8.32 -2.72 0.12
C SER A 115 8.37 -3.25 -1.31
N ASN A 116 7.19 -3.50 -1.89
CA ASN A 116 7.02 -3.87 -3.29
C ASN A 116 6.17 -2.82 -3.98
N VAL A 117 6.63 -2.31 -5.12
CA VAL A 117 5.85 -1.43 -5.99
C VAL A 117 5.80 -2.08 -7.37
N ILE A 118 4.59 -2.31 -7.86
CA ILE A 118 4.35 -3.06 -9.10
C ILE A 118 3.54 -2.20 -10.07
N PHE A 119 4.13 -1.95 -11.22
CA PHE A 119 3.53 -1.29 -12.37
C PHE A 119 3.13 -2.34 -13.41
N SER A 120 2.00 -2.10 -14.08
CA SER A 120 1.62 -2.87 -15.27
C SER A 120 2.34 -2.33 -16.50
N GLN A 121 2.58 -3.17 -17.51
CA GLN A 121 3.05 -2.70 -18.81
C GLN A 121 2.02 -1.81 -19.55
N LYS A 122 0.78 -1.76 -19.06
CA LYS A 122 -0.34 -1.00 -19.63
C LYS A 122 -0.66 0.29 -18.88
N SER A 123 0.09 0.63 -17.82
CA SER A 123 -0.18 1.80 -16.99
C SER A 123 1.09 2.54 -16.59
N PHE A 124 0.99 3.86 -16.44
CA PHE A 124 2.03 4.70 -15.88
C PHE A 124 1.94 4.84 -14.35
N LEU A 125 0.84 4.38 -13.74
CA LEU A 125 0.69 4.34 -12.28
C LEU A 125 0.97 2.94 -11.74
N PRO A 126 1.45 2.83 -10.49
CA PRO A 126 1.54 1.54 -9.83
C PRO A 126 0.17 0.86 -9.75
N ARG A 127 0.08 -0.38 -10.23
CA ARG A 127 -1.09 -1.24 -10.03
C ARG A 127 -1.23 -1.66 -8.58
N SER A 128 -0.12 -1.95 -7.93
CA SER A 128 -0.13 -2.29 -6.50
C SER A 128 1.13 -1.85 -5.81
N ALA A 129 1.00 -1.50 -4.54
CA ALA A 129 2.13 -1.33 -3.64
C ALA A 129 1.85 -2.06 -2.33
N SER A 130 2.86 -2.68 -1.75
CA SER A 130 2.75 -3.36 -0.46
C SER A 130 3.93 -3.02 0.43
N LEU A 131 3.68 -2.95 1.74
CA LEU A 131 4.67 -2.76 2.79
C LEU A 131 4.49 -3.86 3.82
N ASN A 132 5.57 -4.55 4.17
CA ASN A 132 5.62 -5.55 5.23
C ASN A 132 6.69 -5.16 6.26
N LEU A 133 6.33 -5.19 7.54
CA LEU A 133 7.24 -5.00 8.66
C LEU A 133 7.23 -6.27 9.51
N THR A 134 8.38 -6.91 9.62
CA THR A 134 8.58 -8.13 10.37
C THR A 134 9.69 -7.93 11.39
N THR A 135 9.51 -8.42 12.61
CA THR A 135 10.57 -8.47 13.63
C THR A 135 10.89 -9.90 13.98
N GLU A 136 12.16 -10.17 14.26
CA GLU A 136 12.61 -11.45 14.76
C GLU A 136 13.06 -11.30 16.21
N VAL A 137 12.63 -12.21 17.08
CA VAL A 137 13.00 -12.23 18.49
C VAL A 137 13.23 -13.68 18.90
N PHE A 138 14.45 -13.99 19.33
CA PHE A 138 14.86 -15.33 19.78
C PHE A 138 14.56 -16.45 18.76
N GLY A 139 14.79 -16.18 17.47
CA GLY A 139 14.57 -17.14 16.38
C GLY A 139 13.10 -17.31 15.97
N HIS A 140 12.20 -16.48 16.50
CA HIS A 140 10.80 -16.43 16.09
C HIS A 140 10.51 -15.13 15.34
N SER A 141 9.88 -15.26 14.18
CA SER A 141 9.47 -14.13 13.34
C SER A 141 8.02 -13.73 13.59
N PHE A 142 7.79 -12.42 13.68
CA PHE A 142 6.49 -11.82 13.89
C PHE A 142 6.26 -10.71 12.86
N ASN A 143 5.25 -10.89 12.01
CA ASN A 143 4.76 -9.85 11.11
C ASN A 143 3.95 -8.83 11.93
N LEU A 144 4.52 -7.64 12.12
CA LEU A 144 3.92 -6.56 12.91
C LEU A 144 2.93 -5.74 12.09
N LEU A 145 3.20 -5.59 10.79
CA LEU A 145 2.39 -4.76 9.90
C LEU A 145 2.49 -5.25 8.47
N GLU A 146 1.32 -5.44 7.85
CA GLU A 146 1.20 -5.68 6.42
C GLU A 146 0.17 -4.73 5.82
N LEU A 147 0.62 -3.87 4.92
CA LEU A 147 -0.22 -2.92 4.21
C LEU A 147 -0.14 -3.20 2.71
N GLY A 148 -1.29 -3.23 2.05
CA GLY A 148 -1.37 -3.42 0.61
C GLY A 148 -2.37 -2.46 0.01
N ILE A 149 -1.99 -1.79 -1.08
CA ILE A 149 -2.89 -1.01 -1.90
C ILE A 149 -2.88 -1.57 -3.32
N ARG A 150 -4.05 -1.56 -3.96
CA ARG A 150 -4.21 -1.93 -5.36
C ARG A 150 -5.09 -0.89 -6.03
N THR A 151 -4.70 -0.46 -7.22
CA THR A 151 -5.44 0.53 -8.00
C THR A 151 -5.71 0.02 -9.40
N GLU A 152 -6.91 0.29 -9.88
CA GLU A 152 -7.33 0.03 -11.25
C GLU A 152 -8.08 1.25 -11.78
N ASN A 153 -7.80 1.63 -13.02
CA ASN A 153 -8.49 2.73 -13.73
C ASN A 153 -8.41 4.11 -13.05
N LEU A 154 -7.51 4.30 -12.08
CA LEU A 154 -7.27 5.57 -11.40
C LEU A 154 -6.58 6.60 -12.29
N GLU A 155 -5.95 6.13 -13.38
CA GLU A 155 -5.22 6.94 -14.36
C GLU A 155 -6.10 8.05 -14.93
N ARG A 156 -7.36 7.74 -15.28
CA ARG A 156 -8.31 8.71 -15.87
C ARG A 156 -8.68 9.83 -14.90
N ALA A 157 -8.88 9.46 -13.63
CA ALA A 157 -9.20 10.43 -12.61
C ALA A 157 -8.00 11.35 -12.37
N LEU A 158 -6.79 10.79 -12.26
CA LEU A 158 -5.58 11.57 -12.07
C LEU A 158 -5.24 12.44 -13.27
N GLU A 159 -5.42 11.95 -14.50
CA GLU A 159 -5.20 12.74 -15.72
C GLU A 159 -6.10 13.98 -15.78
N LYS A 160 -7.37 13.88 -15.34
CA LYS A 160 -8.29 15.02 -15.25
C LYS A 160 -7.78 16.13 -14.33
N TYR A 161 -7.02 15.79 -13.28
CA TYR A 161 -6.54 16.77 -12.30
C TYR A 161 -5.10 17.20 -12.59
N PHE A 162 -4.21 16.26 -12.87
CA PHE A 162 -2.75 16.43 -12.96
C PHE A 162 -2.17 16.19 -14.35
N GLY A 163 -2.97 15.77 -15.33
CA GLY A 163 -2.51 15.62 -16.71
C GLY A 163 -2.18 16.98 -17.36
N PRO A 164 -1.56 17.02 -18.55
CA PRO A 164 -1.12 18.27 -19.18
C PRO A 164 -2.22 19.33 -19.37
N ARG A 165 -3.48 18.88 -19.53
CA ARG A 165 -4.68 19.73 -19.58
C ARG A 165 -5.59 19.56 -18.34
N GLY A 166 -5.02 19.08 -17.25
CA GLY A 166 -5.73 18.81 -16.01
C GLY A 166 -6.01 20.09 -15.22
N TYR A 167 -6.98 20.00 -14.30
CA TYR A 167 -7.44 21.14 -13.47
C TYR A 167 -6.29 21.96 -12.85
N PHE A 168 -5.27 21.30 -12.29
CA PHE A 168 -4.17 22.00 -11.62
C PHE A 168 -3.17 22.67 -12.57
N ASN A 169 -3.11 22.25 -13.84
CA ASN A 169 -2.25 22.87 -14.84
C ASN A 169 -2.95 24.02 -15.59
N VAL A 170 -4.27 24.08 -15.55
CA VAL A 170 -5.08 25.09 -16.24
C VAL A 170 -5.47 26.25 -15.32
N HIS A 171 -5.63 26.01 -14.01
CA HIS A 171 -6.01 27.03 -13.04
C HIS A 171 -4.80 27.64 -12.32
N GLU A 172 -4.91 28.93 -11.93
CA GLU A 172 -3.87 29.57 -11.14
C GLU A 172 -3.74 28.92 -9.74
N PRO A 173 -2.52 28.79 -9.19
CA PRO A 173 -2.30 28.20 -7.88
C PRO A 173 -3.13 28.85 -6.75
N LYS A 174 -3.40 30.16 -6.85
CA LYS A 174 -4.22 30.90 -5.87
C LYS A 174 -5.69 30.45 -5.89
N GLU A 175 -6.27 30.28 -7.07
CA GLU A 175 -7.66 29.82 -7.22
C GLU A 175 -7.84 28.40 -6.70
N VAL A 176 -6.88 27.53 -7.00
CA VAL A 176 -6.82 26.16 -6.49
C VAL A 176 -6.76 26.17 -4.96
N TYR A 177 -5.90 26.99 -4.38
CA TYR A 177 -5.72 27.11 -2.93
C TYR A 177 -6.99 27.59 -2.23
N GLU A 178 -7.61 28.67 -2.72
CA GLU A 178 -8.84 29.21 -2.13
C GLU A 178 -10.01 28.22 -2.26
N THR A 179 -10.11 27.52 -3.40
CA THR A 179 -11.11 26.46 -3.59
C THR A 179 -10.89 25.29 -2.64
N ALA A 180 -9.65 24.86 -2.46
CA ALA A 180 -9.30 23.78 -1.53
C ALA A 180 -9.58 24.18 -0.08
N ARG A 181 -9.19 25.39 0.32
CA ARG A 181 -9.46 25.96 1.65
C ARG A 181 -10.96 26.02 1.93
N GLY A 182 -11.75 26.57 1.01
CA GLY A 182 -13.20 26.68 1.15
C GLY A 182 -13.87 25.30 1.29
N LYS A 183 -13.46 24.31 0.48
CA LYS A 183 -13.97 22.94 0.60
C LYS A 183 -13.57 22.29 1.92
N LEU A 184 -12.32 22.44 2.36
CA LEU A 184 -11.83 21.89 3.63
C LEU A 184 -12.60 22.49 4.82
N LEU A 185 -12.78 23.81 4.84
CA LEU A 185 -13.57 24.50 5.86
C LEU A 185 -15.02 23.97 5.90
N SER A 186 -15.66 23.83 4.74
CA SER A 186 -17.02 23.29 4.66
C SER A 186 -17.12 21.83 5.11
N LEU A 187 -16.08 21.03 4.91
CA LEU A 187 -16.00 19.65 5.38
C LEU A 187 -15.81 19.60 6.90
N THR A 188 -14.94 20.45 7.45
CA THR A 188 -14.75 20.54 8.91
C THR A 188 -16.04 21.00 9.59
N ASP A 189 -16.77 21.93 9.00
CA ASP A 189 -18.07 22.39 9.52
C ASP A 189 -19.10 21.26 9.47
N LYS A 190 -19.21 20.52 8.36
CA LYS A 190 -20.11 19.36 8.25
C LYS A 190 -19.76 18.23 9.22
N VAL A 191 -18.48 17.94 9.44
CA VAL A 191 -18.03 16.92 10.40
C VAL A 191 -18.35 17.38 11.82
N LYS A 192 -18.10 18.66 12.14
CA LYS A 192 -18.44 19.27 13.44
C LYS A 192 -19.95 19.22 13.69
N GLU A 193 -20.78 19.58 12.71
CA GLU A 193 -22.23 19.48 12.80
C GLU A 193 -22.71 18.04 13.02
N ARG A 194 -22.17 17.07 12.26
CA ARG A 194 -22.50 15.65 12.43
C ARG A 194 -22.08 15.13 13.79
N PHE A 195 -20.90 15.50 14.26
CA PHE A 195 -20.42 15.10 15.59
C PHE A 195 -21.28 15.73 16.69
N GLN A 196 -21.66 17.01 16.56
CA GLN A 196 -22.57 17.70 17.49
C GLN A 196 -23.99 17.10 17.48
N GLN A 197 -24.52 16.71 16.31
CA GLN A 197 -25.80 15.99 16.23
C GLN A 197 -25.73 14.58 16.83
N SER A 198 -24.59 13.88 16.68
CA SER A 198 -24.37 12.56 17.26
C SER A 198 -24.13 12.60 18.78
N THR A 199 -23.59 13.69 19.31
CA THR A 199 -23.29 13.89 20.74
C THR A 199 -24.40 14.61 21.51
N ARG A 200 -25.32 15.31 20.81
CA ARG A 200 -26.59 15.75 21.41
C ARG A 200 -27.44 14.52 21.75
N SER A 201 -27.38 14.11 23.01
CA SER A 201 -28.32 13.15 23.60
C SER A 201 -29.76 13.50 23.20
N LYS A 202 -30.53 12.51 22.74
CA LYS A 202 -31.96 12.63 22.32
C LYS A 202 -32.91 13.12 23.43
N ARG A 203 -32.42 13.73 24.53
CA ARG A 203 -33.20 14.16 25.70
C ARG A 203 -32.84 15.56 26.24
N SER A 204 -32.11 16.41 25.53
CA SER A 204 -31.98 17.81 25.97
C SER A 204 -33.09 18.67 25.36
N ALA A 205 -34.17 18.88 26.11
CA ALA A 205 -35.18 19.89 25.79
C ALA A 205 -34.50 21.27 25.69
N LYS A 206 -34.91 22.10 24.73
CA LYS A 206 -34.40 23.48 24.63
C LYS A 206 -34.82 24.24 25.89
N ARG A 207 -33.95 25.14 26.36
CA ARG A 207 -34.20 25.96 27.57
C ARG A 207 -35.53 26.73 27.50
N SER A 208 -35.91 27.16 26.29
CA SER A 208 -37.21 27.78 25.99
C SER A 208 -38.40 26.88 26.30
N ASP A 209 -38.27 25.58 26.03
CA ASP A 209 -39.34 24.61 26.23
C ASP A 209 -39.49 24.27 27.72
N ILE A 210 -38.38 24.35 28.48
CA ILE A 210 -38.38 24.18 29.94
C ILE A 210 -39.02 25.40 30.63
N GLU A 211 -38.75 26.61 30.14
CA GLU A 211 -39.34 27.85 30.68
C GLU A 211 -40.85 27.93 30.41
N LEU A 212 -41.31 27.52 29.22
CA LEU A 212 -42.73 27.43 28.87
C LEU A 212 -43.51 26.42 29.74
N ILE A 213 -42.84 25.37 30.22
CA ILE A 213 -43.43 24.39 31.14
C ILE A 213 -43.43 24.93 32.57
N ALA A 214 -42.36 25.59 33.00
CA ALA A 214 -42.26 26.17 34.33
C ALA A 214 -43.33 27.25 34.59
N ASP A 215 -43.60 28.09 33.60
CA ASP A 215 -44.62 29.14 33.69
C ASP A 215 -46.04 28.55 33.84
N LYS A 216 -46.31 27.43 33.15
CA LYS A 216 -47.58 26.70 33.23
C LYS A 216 -47.82 25.93 34.54
N VAL A 217 -46.78 25.69 35.34
CA VAL A 217 -46.84 24.84 36.54
C VAL A 217 -46.88 25.66 37.85
N SER A 218 -46.83 27.00 37.79
CA SER A 218 -46.93 27.85 38.99
C SER A 218 -48.32 27.78 39.64
N PHE A 219 -48.49 26.86 40.60
CA PHE A 219 -49.66 26.80 41.48
C PHE A 219 -49.58 27.91 42.54
N LYS A 220 -50.61 28.78 42.57
CA LYS A 220 -50.81 29.79 43.62
C LYS A 220 -51.32 29.07 44.89
N PRO A 221 -50.64 29.14 46.05
CA PRO A 221 -51.13 28.50 47.26
C PRO A 221 -52.39 29.22 47.79
N PRO A 222 -53.33 28.50 48.44
CA PRO A 222 -54.57 29.09 48.90
C PRO A 222 -54.32 29.98 50.14
N LEU A 223 -55.05 31.09 50.19
CA LEU A 223 -55.13 32.00 51.34
C LEU A 223 -55.73 31.24 52.53
N ALA A 224 -55.00 31.19 53.65
CA ALA A 224 -55.56 30.81 54.94
C ALA A 224 -55.91 32.09 55.71
N SER A 225 -57.16 32.13 56.17
CA SER A 225 -57.89 33.14 56.95
C SER A 225 -57.20 33.62 58.21
#